data_AF-A0A424Z3S4-F1
#
_entry.id   AF-A0A424Z3S4-F1
#
_cell.length_a   1.000
_cell.length_b   1.000
_cell.length_c   1.000
_cell.angle_alpha   90.00
_cell.angle_beta   90.00
_cell.angle_gamma   90.00
#
_symmetry.space_group_name_H-M   'P 1'
#
loop_
_entity.id
_entity.type
_entity.pdbx_description
1 polymer ?
#
loop_
_entity_poly.entity_id
_entity_poly.type
_entity_poly.pdbx_seq_one_letter_code
_entity_poly.pdbx_strand_id
1 'polypeptide(L)'
;MRGYVREVAQRIFAQEFRESNLSFKDGDDIYAPQYLLTPTAAKVNRLFIVGTLTETEDIGTETEYWRGRVSDPTGSFLVYAGQYQPEAAQMLSECETPSFVAVVGKPTTFTTQEGDI
;
A
#
# COMPACT_ATOMS: atom_id res chain seq x y z
N MET A 1 -1.58 -11.79 26.27
CA MET A 1 -2.58 -11.51 25.23
C MET A 1 -2.23 -10.15 24.63
N ARG A 2 -1.49 -10.09 23.52
CA ARG A 2 -1.25 -8.82 22.82
C ARG A 2 -2.62 -8.36 22.33
N GLY A 3 -3.12 -7.25 22.88
CA GLY A 3 -4.39 -6.67 22.42
C GLY A 3 -4.31 -6.38 20.92
N TYR A 4 -5.47 -6.28 20.27
CA TYR A 4 -5.63 -5.79 18.89
C TYR A 4 -5.20 -4.31 18.79
N VAL A 5 -3.93 -4.04 19.04
CA VAL A 5 -3.31 -2.72 18.92
C VAL A 5 -2.90 -2.57 17.46
N ARG A 6 -3.36 -1.50 16.81
CA ARG A 6 -2.91 -1.18 15.45
C ARG A 6 -1.39 -1.02 15.45
N GLU A 7 -0.74 -1.72 14.54
CA GLU A 7 0.71 -1.56 14.35
C GLU A 7 1.04 -0.22 13.71
N VAL A 8 2.23 0.29 14.04
CA VAL A 8 2.76 1.54 13.50
C VAL A 8 3.13 1.35 12.04
N ALA A 9 2.71 2.28 11.20
CA ALA A 9 3.08 2.28 9.78
C ALA A 9 4.60 2.46 9.62
N GLN A 10 5.23 1.50 8.94
CA GLN A 10 6.66 1.52 8.67
C GLN A 10 6.95 2.40 7.46
N ARG A 11 7.97 3.25 7.58
CA ARG A 11 8.44 4.07 6.47
C ARG A 11 9.20 3.18 5.51
N ILE A 12 8.87 3.25 4.23
CA ILE A 12 9.50 2.42 3.21
C ILE A 12 9.69 3.21 1.91
N PHE A 13 10.77 2.93 1.21
CA PHE A 13 11.03 3.42 -0.14
C PHE A 13 10.41 2.51 -1.19
N ALA A 14 10.10 3.04 -2.37
CA ALA A 14 9.54 2.26 -3.48
C ALA A 14 10.46 1.11 -3.88
N GLN A 15 11.76 1.34 -3.90
CA GLN A 15 12.74 0.28 -4.17
C GLN A 15 12.68 -0.83 -3.11
N GLU A 16 12.71 -0.48 -1.82
CA GLU A 16 12.67 -1.48 -0.73
C GLU A 16 11.38 -2.31 -0.76
N PHE A 17 10.25 -1.66 -1.06
CA PHE A 17 8.98 -2.36 -1.24
C PHE A 17 9.01 -3.32 -2.43
N ARG A 18 9.56 -2.91 -3.57
CA ARG A 18 9.67 -3.75 -4.78
C ARG A 18 10.64 -4.91 -4.63
N GLU A 19 11.67 -4.77 -3.80
CA GLU A 19 12.63 -5.84 -3.49
C GLU A 19 12.12 -6.80 -2.40
N SER A 20 10.95 -6.53 -1.81
CA SER A 20 10.34 -7.38 -0.79
C SER A 20 9.63 -8.58 -1.43
N ASN A 21 10.17 -9.78 -1.24
CA ASN A 21 9.68 -11.00 -1.90
C ASN A 21 9.00 -12.00 -0.96
N LEU A 22 8.79 -11.64 0.32
CA LEU A 22 8.18 -12.52 1.31
C LEU A 22 6.98 -11.86 1.97
N SER A 23 5.79 -12.36 1.66
CA SER A 23 4.56 -12.05 2.39
C SER A 23 4.09 -13.30 3.14
N PHE A 24 3.76 -13.16 4.43
CA PHE A 24 3.32 -14.28 5.26
C PHE A 24 2.19 -13.88 6.21
N LYS A 25 1.38 -14.86 6.62
CA LYS A 25 0.39 -14.72 7.69
C LYS A 25 0.98 -15.18 9.01
N ASP A 26 0.73 -14.41 10.07
CA ASP A 26 1.18 -14.76 11.41
C ASP A 26 0.09 -15.53 12.16
N GLY A 27 0.07 -16.85 11.95
CA GLY A 27 -0.89 -17.78 12.51
C GLY A 27 -1.81 -18.45 11.48
N ASP A 28 -2.53 -19.47 11.92
CA ASP A 28 -3.42 -20.30 11.08
C ASP A 28 -4.87 -19.77 11.02
N ASP A 29 -5.16 -18.68 11.74
CA ASP A 29 -6.49 -18.04 11.74
C ASP A 29 -6.75 -17.34 10.39
N ILE A 30 -7.99 -17.39 9.92
CA ILE A 30 -8.45 -16.64 8.75
C ILE A 30 -8.27 -15.12 8.93
N TYR A 31 -8.31 -14.64 10.18
CA TYR A 31 -8.07 -13.25 10.57
C TYR A 31 -6.62 -12.96 10.95
N ALA A 32 -5.70 -13.90 10.76
CA ALA A 32 -4.29 -13.72 11.04
C ALA A 32 -3.74 -12.50 10.26
N PRO A 33 -3.01 -11.60 10.93
CA PRO A 33 -2.42 -10.45 10.26
C PRO A 33 -1.41 -10.90 9.20
N GLN A 34 -1.50 -10.26 8.04
CA GLN A 34 -0.54 -10.43 6.96
C GLN A 34 0.59 -9.42 7.11
N TYR A 35 1.81 -9.87 6.84
CA TYR A 35 3.01 -9.06 6.89
C TYR A 35 3.82 -9.22 5.62
N LEU A 36 4.44 -8.12 5.20
CA LEU A 36 5.51 -8.11 4.23
C LEU A 36 6.85 -8.05 4.98
N LEU A 37 7.82 -8.86 4.58
CA LEU A 37 9.19 -8.78 5.06
C LEU A 37 10.03 -8.03 4.03
N THR A 38 10.68 -6.95 4.47
CA THR A 38 11.58 -6.19 3.60
C THR A 38 12.97 -6.82 3.53
N PRO A 39 13.81 -6.46 2.54
CA PRO A 39 15.21 -6.89 2.47
C PRO A 39 16.02 -6.55 3.74
N THR A 40 15.60 -5.52 4.48
CA THR A 40 16.21 -5.09 5.74
C THR A 40 15.68 -5.85 6.97
N ALA A 41 14.90 -6.92 6.74
CA ALA A 41 14.22 -7.73 7.74
C ALA A 41 13.16 -6.98 8.58
N ALA A 42 12.63 -5.86 8.07
CA ALA A 42 11.52 -5.18 8.70
C ALA A 42 10.22 -5.95 8.44
N LYS A 43 9.47 -6.24 9.51
CA LYS A 43 8.15 -6.86 9.46
C LYS A 43 7.09 -5.76 9.33
N VAL A 44 6.40 -5.70 8.20
CA VAL A 44 5.53 -4.57 7.84
C VAL A 44 4.07 -5.01 7.69
N ASN A 45 3.20 -4.53 8.59
CA ASN A 45 1.74 -4.67 8.46
C ASN A 45 1.10 -3.46 7.75
N ARG A 46 1.68 -2.27 7.95
CA ARG A 46 1.23 -0.99 7.38
C ARG A 46 2.42 -0.22 6.85
N LEU A 47 2.24 0.43 5.71
CA LEU A 47 3.24 1.23 5.03
C LEU A 47 2.94 2.71 5.27
N PHE A 48 3.97 3.53 5.42
CA PHE A 48 3.92 4.98 5.32
C PHE A 48 4.87 5.41 4.21
N ILE A 49 4.33 6.00 3.15
CA ILE A 49 5.10 6.46 1.99
C ILE A 49 4.87 7.96 1.79
N VAL A 50 5.89 8.64 1.27
CA VAL A 50 5.82 10.06 0.92
C VAL A 50 6.42 10.23 -0.46
N GLY A 51 5.74 10.97 -1.32
CA GLY A 51 6.19 11.19 -2.68
C GLY A 51 5.29 12.15 -3.45
N THR A 52 5.53 12.23 -4.74
CA THR A 52 4.75 13.04 -5.67
C THR A 52 3.66 12.18 -6.28
N LEU A 53 2.40 12.54 -6.08
CA LEU A 53 1.27 11.99 -6.82
C LEU A 53 1.32 12.51 -8.25
N THR A 54 1.59 11.64 -9.21
CA THR A 54 1.77 12.00 -10.62
C THR A 54 0.54 11.72 -11.47
N GLU A 55 -0.26 10.74 -11.08
CA GLU A 55 -1.45 10.28 -11.81
C GLU A 55 -2.55 9.91 -10.82
N THR A 56 -3.78 10.25 -11.16
CA THR A 56 -5.01 9.80 -10.49
C THR A 56 -6.01 9.35 -11.56
N GLU A 57 -6.68 8.23 -11.33
CA GLU A 57 -7.61 7.65 -12.28
C GLU A 57 -8.75 6.93 -11.56
N ASP A 58 -9.99 7.18 -11.99
CA ASP A 58 -11.13 6.37 -11.61
C ASP A 58 -11.14 5.09 -12.46
N ILE A 59 -10.95 3.96 -11.79
CA ILE A 59 -10.95 2.62 -12.39
C ILE A 59 -12.16 1.79 -11.91
N GLY A 60 -13.13 2.44 -11.25
CA GLY A 60 -14.38 1.84 -10.83
C GLY A 60 -15.38 1.71 -11.98
N THR A 61 -16.15 0.61 -12.01
CA THR A 61 -17.26 0.43 -12.96
C THR A 61 -18.61 0.64 -12.29
N GLU A 62 -18.88 -0.11 -11.21
CA GLU A 62 -20.14 -0.04 -10.45
C GLU A 62 -19.97 0.65 -9.09
N THR A 63 -18.74 0.70 -8.58
CA THR A 63 -18.40 1.27 -7.26
C THR A 63 -17.18 2.15 -7.38
N GLU A 64 -17.10 3.17 -6.54
CA GLU A 64 -15.98 4.12 -6.53
C GLU A 64 -14.67 3.40 -6.21
N TYR A 65 -13.73 3.46 -7.15
CA TYR A 65 -12.44 2.79 -7.04
C TYR A 65 -11.37 3.62 -7.73
N TRP A 66 -10.58 4.34 -6.93
CA TRP A 66 -9.55 5.24 -7.42
C TRP A 66 -8.18 4.61 -7.34
N ARG A 67 -7.37 4.86 -8.38
CA ARG A 67 -5.97 4.51 -8.47
C ARG A 67 -5.13 5.78 -8.51
N GLY A 68 -4.08 5.82 -7.70
CA GLY A 68 -3.05 6.85 -7.75
C GLY A 68 -1.67 6.27 -8.05
N ARG A 69 -0.81 7.06 -8.69
CA ARG A 69 0.63 6.76 -8.82
C ARG A 69 1.43 7.75 -8.00
N VAL A 70 2.15 7.26 -6.99
CA VAL A 70 3.00 8.08 -6.11
C VAL A 70 4.47 7.75 -6.39
N SER A 71 5.23 8.72 -6.87
CA SER A 71 6.66 8.57 -7.15
C SER A 71 7.51 9.10 -6.01
N ASP A 72 8.51 8.33 -5.59
CA ASP A 72 9.59 8.76 -4.73
C ASP A 72 10.93 8.74 -5.51
N PRO A 73 12.07 9.18 -4.93
CA PRO A 73 13.36 9.14 -5.63
C PRO A 73 13.86 7.73 -6.00
N THR A 74 13.25 6.68 -5.47
CA THR A 74 13.66 5.27 -5.65
C THR A 74 12.74 4.49 -6.59
N GLY A 75 11.59 5.06 -6.97
CA GLY A 75 10.62 4.42 -7.86
C GLY A 75 9.22 4.98 -7.70
N SER A 76 8.21 4.14 -7.96
CA SER A 76 6.80 4.52 -7.84
C SER A 76 5.96 3.44 -7.16
N PHE A 77 4.96 3.88 -6.40
CA PHE A 77 3.90 3.07 -5.83
C PHE A 77 2.61 3.23 -6.63
N LEU A 78 1.85 2.15 -6.73
CA LEU A 78 0.44 2.19 -7.07
C LEU A 78 -0.37 2.15 -5.78
N VAL A 79 -1.19 3.17 -5.56
CA VAL A 79 -2.09 3.26 -4.42
C VAL A 79 -3.52 3.09 -4.89
N TYR A 80 -4.33 2.42 -4.09
CA TYR A 80 -5.72 2.14 -4.41
C TYR A 80 -6.59 2.56 -3.24
N ALA A 81 -7.68 3.27 -3.53
CA ALA A 81 -8.72 3.60 -2.58
C ALA A 81 -10.07 3.14 -3.14
N GLY A 82 -10.70 2.19 -2.46
CA GLY A 82 -12.01 1.69 -2.87
C GLY A 82 -13.14 2.22 -2.01
N GLN A 83 -14.35 1.72 -2.26
CA GLN A 83 -15.58 2.07 -1.54
C GLN A 83 -15.49 1.95 0.00
N TYR A 84 -14.57 1.13 0.54
CA TYR A 84 -14.36 0.98 1.99
C TYR A 84 -13.43 2.05 2.58
N GLN A 85 -12.83 2.89 1.73
CA GLN A 85 -11.95 4.00 2.10
C GLN A 85 -12.44 5.30 1.41
N PRO A 86 -13.67 5.75 1.68
CA PRO A 86 -14.29 6.87 0.95
C PRO A 86 -13.50 8.17 1.08
N GLU A 87 -12.92 8.47 2.25
CA GLU A 87 -12.08 9.67 2.44
C GLU A 87 -10.82 9.65 1.55
N ALA A 88 -10.20 8.47 1.36
CA ALA A 88 -9.03 8.33 0.51
C ALA A 88 -9.39 8.39 -0.98
N ALA A 89 -10.53 7.81 -1.36
CA ALA A 89 -11.06 7.87 -2.73
C ALA A 89 -11.39 9.32 -3.11
N GLN A 90 -12.10 10.03 -2.24
CA GLN A 90 -12.41 11.45 -2.42
C GLN A 90 -11.13 12.30 -2.50
N MET A 91 -10.14 12.04 -1.64
CA MET A 91 -8.87 12.77 -1.71
C MET A 91 -8.18 12.56 -3.06
N LEU A 92 -8.14 11.33 -3.59
CA LEU A 92 -7.56 11.04 -4.89
C LEU A 92 -8.34 11.67 -6.05
N SER A 93 -9.67 11.76 -5.95
CA SER A 93 -10.52 12.35 -6.99
C SER A 93 -10.41 13.87 -7.09
N GLU A 94 -10.21 14.53 -5.95
CA GLU A 94 -10.11 15.99 -5.86
C GLU A 94 -8.67 16.51 -6.00
N CYS A 95 -7.66 15.62 -5.99
CA CYS A 95 -6.26 16.04 -6.00
C CYS A 95 -5.79 16.50 -7.38
N GLU A 96 -5.26 17.72 -7.46
CA GLU A 96 -4.57 18.20 -8.66
C GLU A 96 -3.16 17.60 -8.74
N THR A 97 -2.84 16.94 -9.86
CA THR A 97 -1.51 16.36 -10.12
C THR A 97 -0.65 17.32 -10.94
N PRO A 98 0.66 17.47 -10.64
CA PRO A 98 1.41 16.79 -9.59
C PRO A 98 1.28 17.45 -8.21
N SER A 99 1.19 16.65 -7.14
CA SER A 99 1.15 17.13 -5.76
C SER A 99 1.97 16.27 -4.82
N PHE A 100 2.47 16.85 -3.72
CA PHE A 100 3.16 16.07 -2.68
C PHE A 100 2.14 15.46 -1.72
N VAL A 101 2.22 14.15 -1.53
CA VAL A 101 1.28 13.37 -0.70
C VAL A 101 2.01 12.47 0.29
N ALA A 102 1.36 12.21 1.41
CA ALA A 102 1.74 11.18 2.36
C ALA A 102 0.62 10.14 2.44
N VAL A 103 0.95 8.86 2.28
CA VAL A 103 -0.03 7.77 2.22
C VAL A 103 0.27 6.73 3.28
N VAL A 104 -0.78 6.36 4.03
CA VAL A 104 -0.77 5.18 4.92
C VAL A 104 -1.65 4.11 4.30
N GLY A 105 -1.09 2.92 4.09
CA GLY A 105 -1.79 1.82 3.44
C GLY A 105 -1.40 0.46 3.97
N LYS A 106 -2.13 -0.57 3.51
CA LYS A 106 -1.71 -1.96 3.68
C LYS A 106 -0.92 -2.39 2.43
N PRO A 107 0.16 -3.17 2.60
CA PRO A 107 0.84 -3.79 1.46
C PRO A 107 -0.10 -4.77 0.79
N THR A 108 -0.27 -4.65 -0.53
CA THR A 108 -0.91 -5.66 -1.37
C THR A 108 0.14 -6.14 -2.35
N THR A 109 0.56 -7.40 -2.20
CA THR A 109 1.49 -8.05 -3.11
C THR A 109 0.71 -8.82 -4.16
N PHE A 110 1.06 -8.64 -5.44
CA PHE A 110 0.48 -9.43 -6.52
C PHE A 110 1.43 -10.57 -6.85
N THR A 111 1.06 -11.80 -6.51
CA THR A 111 1.86 -12.96 -6.89
C THR A 111 1.63 -13.27 -8.36
N THR A 112 2.71 -13.25 -9.14
CA THR A 112 2.69 -13.66 -10.55
C THR A 112 2.46 -15.18 -10.66
N GLN A 113 2.07 -15.67 -11.84
CA GLN A 113 1.83 -17.11 -12.06
C GLN A 113 3.09 -17.98 -11.82
N GLU A 114 4.28 -17.37 -11.86
CA GLU A 114 5.56 -18.03 -11.61
C GLU A 114 5.94 -18.10 -10.12
N GLY A 115 5.09 -17.56 -9.23
CA GLY A 115 5.28 -17.61 -7.78
C GLY A 115 6.13 -16.47 -7.22
N ASP A 116 6.68 -15.60 -8.08
CA ASP A 116 7.35 -14.38 -7.66
C ASP A 116 6.32 -13.30 -7.29
N ILE A 117 6.60 -12.63 -6.18
CA ILE A 117 5.85 -11.50 -5.62
C ILE A 117 6.33 -10.18 -6.24
#